data_AF-A0A7W9ZG43-F1
#
_entry.id   AF-A0A7W9ZG43-F1
#
_cell.length_a   1.000
_cell.length_b   1.000
_cell.length_c   1.000
_cell.angle_alpha   90.00
_cell.angle_beta   90.00
_cell.angle_gamma   90.00
#
_symmetry.space_group_name_H-M   'P 1'
#
loop_
_entity.id
_entity.type
_entity.pdbx_description
1 polymer ?
#
loop_
_entity_poly.entity_id
_entity_poly.type
_entity_poly.pdbx_seq_one_letter_code
_entity_poly.pdbx_strand_id
1 'polypeptide(L)'
;MAQVTLTINGRSYGIGCEDGQEQQLQALGHELDRRARSLSEATGAVSEGLILVLTSLTLADELGDARRTRDKAQETLNALSHEAEAMVEEKIAEAQAEAEAAIAAVREEAQTTITAIREETDSSVAEIQAELDALRAQTQEQVMEVRARADRQIAEAQAEAARLGDGSKAELTRLEEEGSALKKQLADAKQALEAARSHLEQRRNEHQSLRQAEDDIASALERMAARIETVARSLAAS
;
A
#
# COMPACT_ATOMS: atom_id res chain seq x y z
N MET A 1 -94.00 12.15 7.81
CA MET A 1 -94.21 13.45 8.47
C MET A 1 -94.60 13.17 9.90
N ALA A 2 -93.60 13.14 10.79
CA ALA A 2 -93.83 13.01 12.21
C ALA A 2 -94.43 14.33 12.75
N GLN A 3 -95.32 14.22 13.73
CA GLN A 3 -95.87 15.36 14.44
C GLN A 3 -95.67 15.12 15.93
N VAL A 4 -95.14 16.12 16.62
CA VAL A 4 -94.94 16.09 18.07
C VAL A 4 -95.91 17.06 18.71
N THR A 5 -96.62 16.61 19.73
CA THR A 5 -97.48 17.45 20.54
C THR A 5 -96.68 18.00 21.72
N LEU A 6 -96.51 19.31 21.76
CA LEU A 6 -95.86 20.02 22.87
C LEU A 6 -96.92 20.67 23.75
N THR A 7 -96.78 20.57 25.07
CA THR A 7 -97.67 21.27 26.01
C THR A 7 -96.92 22.44 26.63
N ILE A 8 -97.38 23.67 26.37
CA ILE A 8 -96.75 24.91 26.84
C ILE A 8 -97.79 25.73 27.58
N ASN A 9 -97.51 26.06 28.83
CA ASN A 9 -98.38 26.82 29.73
C ASN A 9 -99.83 26.29 29.79
N GLY A 10 -99.99 24.98 29.73
CA GLY A 10 -101.30 24.31 29.79
C GLY A 10 -102.03 24.14 28.44
N ARG A 11 -101.44 24.57 27.31
CA ARG A 11 -101.99 24.34 25.96
C ARG A 11 -101.15 23.40 25.13
N SER A 12 -101.83 22.57 24.34
CA SER A 12 -101.20 21.60 23.43
C SER A 12 -101.07 22.18 22.02
N TYR A 13 -99.85 22.17 21.49
CA TYR A 13 -99.47 22.62 20.15
C TYR A 13 -98.91 21.43 19.36
N GLY A 14 -99.47 21.17 18.18
CA GLY A 14 -98.95 20.13 17.27
C GLY A 14 -97.94 20.72 16.30
N ILE A 15 -96.65 20.40 16.45
CA ILE A 15 -95.58 20.87 15.58
C ILE A 15 -95.13 19.73 14.67
N GLY A 16 -95.09 19.99 13.36
CA GLY A 16 -94.52 19.05 12.39
C GLY A 16 -93.01 19.05 12.47
N CYS A 17 -92.39 17.87 12.43
CA CYS A 17 -90.95 17.71 12.49
C CYS A 17 -90.44 16.64 11.54
N GLU A 18 -89.14 16.70 11.28
CA GLU A 18 -88.42 15.68 10.55
C GLU A 18 -88.07 14.50 11.46
N ASP A 19 -87.94 13.32 10.87
CA ASP A 19 -87.65 12.08 11.59
C ASP A 19 -86.27 12.22 12.29
N GLY A 20 -86.22 12.03 13.61
CA GLY A 20 -85.02 12.15 14.45
C GLY A 20 -84.90 13.48 15.23
N GLN A 21 -85.77 14.46 14.99
CA GLN A 21 -85.79 15.72 15.75
C GLN A 21 -86.79 15.72 16.92
N GLU A 22 -87.57 14.64 17.09
CA GLU A 22 -88.68 14.58 18.03
C GLU A 22 -88.22 14.81 19.47
N GLN A 23 -87.11 14.18 19.87
CA GLN A 23 -86.57 14.28 21.23
C GLN A 23 -86.05 15.70 21.53
N GLN A 24 -85.38 16.32 20.56
CA GLN A 24 -84.87 17.69 20.70
C GLN A 24 -86.02 18.69 20.80
N LEU A 25 -87.06 18.53 19.97
CA LEU A 25 -88.27 19.36 20.02
C LEU A 25 -89.04 19.20 21.32
N GLN A 26 -89.15 17.99 21.85
CA GLN A 26 -89.72 17.75 23.18
C GLN A 26 -88.92 18.44 24.28
N ALA A 27 -87.59 18.35 24.26
CA ALA A 27 -86.73 19.02 25.22
C ALA A 27 -86.86 20.56 25.15
N LEU A 28 -86.87 21.14 23.94
CA LEU A 28 -87.10 22.56 23.73
C LEU A 28 -88.50 23.00 24.18
N GLY A 29 -89.52 22.18 23.91
CA GLY A 29 -90.89 22.43 24.36
C GLY A 29 -91.03 22.43 25.88
N HIS A 30 -90.38 21.48 26.56
CA HIS A 30 -90.33 21.43 28.03
C HIS A 30 -89.63 22.65 28.63
N GLU A 31 -88.53 23.10 28.01
CA GLU A 31 -87.82 24.29 28.44
C GLU A 31 -88.68 25.55 28.29
N LEU A 32 -89.37 25.67 27.15
CA LEU A 32 -90.27 26.78 26.87
C LEU A 32 -91.46 26.81 27.83
N ASP A 33 -92.05 25.65 28.12
CA ASP A 33 -93.12 25.48 29.12
C ASP A 33 -92.67 25.88 30.53
N ARG A 34 -91.47 25.44 30.95
CA ARG A 34 -90.89 25.81 32.25
C ARG A 34 -90.75 27.33 32.40
N ARG A 35 -90.22 28.00 31.37
CA ARG A 35 -90.03 29.46 31.37
C ARG A 35 -91.37 30.20 31.32
N ALA A 36 -92.30 29.74 30.48
CA ALA A 36 -93.63 30.34 30.38
C ALA A 36 -94.42 30.23 31.69
N ARG A 37 -94.35 29.09 32.39
CA ARG A 37 -94.97 28.93 33.73
C ARG A 37 -94.33 29.82 34.78
N SER A 38 -93.00 29.89 34.82
CA SER A 38 -92.29 30.79 35.75
C SER A 38 -92.67 32.26 35.55
N LEU A 39 -92.82 32.71 34.31
CA LEU A 39 -93.29 34.06 33.99
C LEU A 39 -94.78 34.26 34.32
N SER A 40 -95.61 33.24 34.10
CA SER A 40 -97.03 33.26 34.46
C SER A 40 -97.22 33.41 35.98
N GLU A 41 -96.41 32.72 36.77
CA GLU A 41 -96.42 32.82 38.24
C GLU A 41 -95.95 34.20 38.73
N ALA A 42 -94.95 34.78 38.06
CA ALA A 42 -94.37 36.06 38.44
C ALA A 42 -95.21 37.30 38.04
N THR A 43 -95.99 37.22 36.95
CA THR A 43 -96.72 38.37 36.38
C THR A 43 -98.22 38.40 36.69
N GLY A 44 -98.78 37.32 37.25
CA GLY A 44 -100.19 37.24 37.67
C GLY A 44 -101.15 36.90 36.52
N ALA A 45 -102.40 37.37 36.58
CA ALA A 45 -103.46 37.04 35.62
C ALA A 45 -103.30 37.79 34.29
N VAL A 46 -102.30 37.39 33.50
CA VAL A 46 -101.99 37.95 32.17
C VAL A 46 -102.49 37.00 31.08
N SER A 47 -102.83 37.54 29.91
CA SER A 47 -103.22 36.70 28.77
C SER A 47 -102.05 35.84 28.29
N GLU A 48 -102.36 34.61 27.90
CA GLU A 48 -101.37 33.63 27.47
C GLU A 48 -100.54 34.08 26.26
N GLY A 49 -101.17 34.77 25.31
CA GLY A 49 -100.45 35.36 24.17
C GLY A 49 -99.37 36.35 24.63
N LEU A 50 -99.64 37.11 25.69
CA LEU A 50 -98.66 38.04 26.26
C LEU A 50 -97.56 37.30 27.05
N ILE A 51 -97.87 36.20 27.76
CA ILE A 51 -96.86 35.35 28.42
C ILE A 51 -95.88 34.76 27.39
N LEU A 52 -96.39 34.24 26.27
CA LEU A 52 -95.54 33.70 25.20
C LEU A 52 -94.67 34.79 24.54
N VAL A 53 -95.22 35.99 24.33
CA VAL A 53 -94.45 37.14 23.82
C VAL A 53 -93.33 37.52 24.79
N LEU A 54 -93.62 37.62 26.09
CA LEU A 54 -92.61 37.91 27.12
C LEU A 54 -91.53 36.82 27.15
N THR A 55 -91.92 35.54 27.13
CA THR A 55 -90.98 34.41 27.09
C THR A 55 -90.08 34.45 25.85
N SER A 56 -90.65 34.77 24.69
CA SER A 56 -89.93 34.86 23.42
C SER A 56 -88.96 36.05 23.41
N LEU A 57 -89.34 37.18 24.00
CA LEU A 57 -88.47 38.35 24.14
C LEU A 57 -87.28 38.06 25.05
N THR A 58 -87.51 37.40 26.19
CA THR A 58 -86.41 37.00 27.09
C THR A 58 -85.44 36.04 26.41
N LEU A 59 -85.94 35.04 25.68
CA LEU A 59 -85.09 34.12 24.90
C LEU A 59 -84.31 34.83 23.79
N ALA A 60 -84.93 35.81 23.12
CA ALA A 60 -84.27 36.60 22.08
C ALA A 60 -83.15 37.48 22.66
N ASP A 61 -83.36 38.04 23.85
CA ASP A 61 -82.37 38.83 24.59
C ASP A 61 -81.17 37.96 25.01
N GLU A 62 -81.43 36.81 25.65
CA GLU A 62 -80.39 35.83 26.03
C GLU A 62 -79.57 35.34 24.82
N LEU A 63 -80.23 35.03 23.70
CA LEU A 63 -79.55 34.63 22.47
C LEU A 63 -78.72 35.78 21.88
N GLY A 64 -79.23 37.01 21.96
CA GLY A 64 -78.51 38.22 21.57
C GLY A 64 -77.23 38.39 22.38
N ASP A 65 -77.31 38.24 23.70
CA ASP A 65 -76.16 38.37 24.60
C ASP A 65 -75.15 37.22 24.44
N ALA A 66 -75.62 35.99 24.24
CA ALA A 66 -74.76 34.85 23.94
C ALA A 66 -74.00 35.07 22.61
N ARG A 67 -74.66 35.59 21.57
CA ARG A 67 -74.03 35.93 20.29
C ARG A 67 -72.99 37.04 20.45
N ARG A 68 -73.32 38.13 21.14
CA ARG A 68 -72.38 39.22 21.43
C ARG A 68 -71.15 38.73 22.19
N THR A 69 -71.33 37.83 23.16
CA THR A 69 -70.24 37.25 23.94
C THR A 69 -69.35 36.36 23.07
N ARG A 70 -69.95 35.51 22.23
CA ARG A 70 -69.24 34.69 21.25
C ARG A 70 -68.43 35.54 20.29
N ASP A 71 -69.02 36.61 19.75
CA ASP A 71 -68.38 37.47 18.76
C ASP A 71 -67.17 38.18 19.38
N LYS A 72 -67.31 38.71 20.61
CA LYS A 72 -66.17 39.28 21.37
C LYS A 72 -65.08 38.24 21.67
N ALA A 73 -65.47 37.02 22.04
CA ALA A 73 -64.50 35.94 22.27
C ALA A 73 -63.77 35.55 20.99
N GLN A 74 -64.46 35.52 19.85
CA GLN A 74 -63.87 35.25 18.54
C GLN A 74 -62.92 36.37 18.10
N GLU A 75 -63.28 37.63 18.31
CA GLU A 75 -62.41 38.78 18.06
C GLU A 75 -61.13 38.70 18.90
N THR A 76 -61.27 38.36 20.18
CA THR A 76 -60.13 38.19 21.10
C THR A 76 -59.24 37.03 20.65
N LEU A 77 -59.82 35.90 20.25
CA LEU A 77 -59.08 34.75 19.72
C LEU A 77 -58.32 35.10 18.44
N ASN A 78 -58.94 35.83 17.52
CA ASN A 78 -58.30 36.25 16.28
C ASN A 78 -57.14 37.21 16.56
N ALA A 79 -57.33 38.16 17.49
CA ALA A 79 -56.27 39.08 17.91
C ALA A 79 -55.09 38.34 18.54
N LEU A 80 -55.35 37.42 19.47
CA LEU A 80 -54.31 36.59 20.10
C LEU A 80 -53.60 35.68 19.10
N SER A 81 -54.32 35.10 18.14
CA SER A 81 -53.73 34.29 17.07
C SER A 81 -52.76 35.12 16.24
N HIS A 82 -53.15 36.34 15.87
CA HIS A 82 -52.32 37.19 15.04
C HIS A 82 -51.07 37.71 15.80
N GLU A 83 -51.23 38.03 17.08
CA GLU A 83 -50.11 38.38 17.96
C GLU A 83 -49.14 37.20 18.13
N ALA A 84 -49.67 35.99 18.33
CA ALA A 84 -48.85 34.78 18.43
C ALA A 84 -48.11 34.47 17.12
N GLU A 85 -48.76 34.64 15.96
CA GLU A 85 -48.13 34.49 14.64
C GLU A 85 -46.98 35.48 14.46
N ALA A 86 -47.21 36.76 14.78
CA ALA A 86 -46.18 37.80 14.69
C ALA A 86 -44.98 37.51 15.61
N MET A 87 -45.23 37.10 16.85
CA MET A 87 -44.17 36.72 17.79
C MET A 87 -43.38 35.51 17.32
N VAL A 88 -44.03 34.50 16.74
CA VAL A 88 -43.36 33.32 16.20
C VAL A 88 -42.48 33.69 15.01
N GLU A 89 -42.97 34.54 14.11
CA GLU A 89 -42.20 34.98 12.94
C GLU A 89 -40.97 35.80 13.35
N GLU A 90 -41.11 36.71 14.32
CA GLU A 90 -39.98 37.45 14.90
C GLU A 90 -38.94 36.51 15.53
N LYS A 91 -39.38 35.55 16.36
CA LYS A 91 -38.48 34.59 17.01
C LYS A 91 -37.77 33.67 16.03
N ILE A 92 -38.44 33.29 14.93
CA ILE A 92 -37.82 32.52 13.86
C ILE A 92 -36.74 33.36 13.16
N ALA A 93 -37.02 34.63 12.84
CA ALA A 93 -36.04 35.51 12.20
C ALA A 93 -34.81 35.76 13.09
N GLU A 94 -35.01 35.98 14.39
CA GLU A 94 -33.92 36.11 15.37
C GLU A 94 -33.06 34.84 15.42
N ALA A 95 -33.70 33.66 15.57
CA ALA A 95 -33.00 32.39 15.63
C ALA A 95 -32.23 32.06 14.34
N GLN A 96 -32.77 32.46 13.18
CA GLN A 96 -32.09 32.32 11.89
C GLN A 96 -30.84 33.21 11.81
N ALA A 97 -30.94 34.48 12.22
CA ALA A 97 -29.81 35.39 12.24
C ALA A 97 -28.68 34.92 13.18
N GLU A 98 -29.04 34.42 14.37
CA GLU A 98 -28.08 33.83 15.31
C GLU A 98 -27.41 32.57 14.74
N ALA A 99 -28.19 31.69 14.09
CA ALA A 99 -27.66 30.49 13.46
C ALA A 99 -26.69 30.82 12.32
N GLU A 100 -27.01 31.80 11.47
CA GLU A 100 -26.13 32.25 10.38
C GLU A 100 -24.82 32.84 10.91
N ALA A 101 -24.90 33.65 11.98
CA ALA A 101 -23.71 34.21 12.63
C ALA A 101 -22.82 33.12 13.24
N ALA A 102 -23.43 32.12 13.91
CA ALA A 102 -22.69 30.99 14.47
C ALA A 102 -22.01 30.14 13.37
N ILE A 103 -22.71 29.87 12.27
CA ILE A 103 -22.15 29.14 11.12
C ILE A 103 -20.96 29.92 10.50
N ALA A 104 -21.07 31.24 10.37
CA ALA A 104 -20.00 32.06 9.84
C ALA A 104 -18.75 32.02 10.74
N ALA A 105 -18.94 32.12 12.06
CA ALA A 105 -17.84 32.02 13.03
C ALA A 105 -17.13 30.66 12.99
N VAL A 106 -17.91 29.56 12.99
CA VAL A 106 -17.35 28.20 12.88
C VAL A 106 -16.59 28.01 11.57
N ARG A 107 -17.07 28.59 10.46
CA ARG A 107 -16.39 28.52 9.17
C ARG A 107 -15.04 29.25 9.19
N GLU A 108 -14.98 30.42 9.82
CA GLU A 108 -13.73 31.19 9.94
C GLU A 108 -12.69 30.43 10.78
N GLU A 109 -13.10 29.86 11.91
CA GLU A 109 -12.24 29.03 12.76
C GLU A 109 -11.77 27.74 12.05
N ALA A 110 -12.67 27.10 11.28
CA ALA A 110 -12.29 25.96 10.46
C ALA A 110 -11.26 26.35 9.39
N GLN A 111 -11.42 27.51 8.76
CA GLN A 111 -10.52 27.98 7.71
C GLN A 111 -9.11 28.30 8.25
N THR A 112 -9.01 28.91 9.43
CA THR A 112 -7.73 29.18 10.09
C THR A 112 -7.03 27.88 10.47
N THR A 113 -7.76 26.93 11.07
CA THR A 113 -7.22 25.61 11.44
C THR A 113 -6.74 24.83 10.21
N ILE A 114 -7.53 24.80 9.14
CA ILE A 114 -7.14 24.14 7.87
C ILE A 114 -5.85 24.73 7.30
N THR A 115 -5.71 26.06 7.37
CA THR A 115 -4.52 26.75 6.85
C THR A 115 -3.29 26.40 7.69
N ALA A 116 -3.41 26.42 9.02
CA ALA A 116 -2.33 26.04 9.92
C ALA A 116 -1.88 24.58 9.70
N ILE A 117 -2.81 23.63 9.59
CA ILE A 117 -2.50 22.22 9.31
C ILE A 117 -1.77 22.07 7.97
N ARG A 118 -2.17 22.82 6.93
CA ARG A 118 -1.50 22.78 5.62
C ARG A 118 -0.06 23.28 5.70
N GLU A 119 0.18 24.40 6.37
CA GLU A 119 1.53 24.94 6.54
C GLU A 119 2.44 23.97 7.31
N GLU A 120 1.94 23.35 8.37
CA GLU A 120 2.67 22.33 9.13
C GLU A 120 2.97 21.08 8.28
N THR A 121 2.00 20.65 7.47
CA THR A 121 2.16 19.52 6.55
C THR A 121 3.21 19.82 5.48
N ASP A 122 3.18 21.02 4.88
CA ASP A 122 4.14 21.44 3.86
C ASP A 122 5.57 21.51 4.44
N SER A 123 5.71 22.03 5.66
CA SER A 123 7.01 22.02 6.38
C SER A 123 7.52 20.60 6.62
N SER A 124 6.66 19.71 7.12
CA SER A 124 7.02 18.31 7.38
C SER A 124 7.42 17.57 6.09
N VAL A 125 6.71 17.83 4.98
CA VAL A 125 7.05 17.25 3.67
C VAL A 125 8.41 17.76 3.18
N ALA A 126 8.71 19.04 3.35
CA ALA A 126 10.00 19.62 2.97
C ALA A 126 11.16 19.01 3.79
N GLU A 127 10.97 18.81 5.10
CA GLU A 127 11.95 18.14 5.98
C GLU A 127 12.20 16.69 5.53
N ILE A 128 11.14 15.92 5.29
CA ILE A 128 11.25 14.53 4.82
C ILE A 128 11.96 14.48 3.45
N GLN A 129 11.68 15.41 2.54
CA GLN A 129 12.35 15.48 1.24
C GLN A 129 13.86 15.75 1.40
N ALA A 130 14.23 16.68 2.28
CA ALA A 130 15.64 16.98 2.57
C ALA A 130 16.38 15.78 3.17
N GLU A 131 15.77 15.08 4.13
CA GLU A 131 16.34 13.85 4.71
C GLU A 131 16.51 12.75 3.65
N LEU A 132 15.52 12.60 2.77
CA LEU A 132 15.52 11.60 1.72
C LEU A 132 16.61 11.86 0.67
N ASP A 133 16.82 13.12 0.29
CA ASP A 133 17.90 13.51 -0.62
C ASP A 133 19.28 13.34 0.03
N ALA A 134 19.42 13.66 1.32
CA ALA A 134 20.65 13.40 2.07
C ALA A 134 20.97 11.89 2.13
N LEU A 135 19.96 11.05 2.43
CA LEU A 135 20.13 9.60 2.49
C LEU A 135 20.48 9.00 1.12
N ARG A 136 19.88 9.52 0.04
CA ARG A 136 20.23 9.13 -1.34
C ARG A 136 21.68 9.47 -1.65
N ALA A 137 22.15 10.66 -1.30
CA ALA A 137 23.54 11.07 -1.52
C ALA A 137 24.52 10.17 -0.74
N GLN A 138 24.22 9.90 0.54
CA GLN A 138 25.02 8.99 1.36
C GLN A 138 25.06 7.57 0.77
N THR A 139 23.92 7.06 0.33
CA THR A 139 23.84 5.73 -0.30
C THR A 139 24.65 5.69 -1.60
N GLN A 140 24.58 6.75 -2.42
CA GLN A 140 25.34 6.84 -3.66
C GLN A 140 26.86 6.87 -3.40
N GLU A 141 27.30 7.59 -2.37
CA GLU A 141 28.70 7.60 -1.94
C GLU A 141 29.17 6.22 -1.48
N GLN A 142 28.39 5.55 -0.62
CA GLN A 142 28.69 4.19 -0.16
C GLN A 142 28.78 3.19 -1.31
N VAL A 143 27.87 3.26 -2.28
CA VAL A 143 27.89 2.41 -3.49
C VAL A 143 29.16 2.67 -4.30
N MET A 144 29.55 3.93 -4.48
CA MET A 144 30.77 4.29 -5.20
C MET A 144 32.03 3.78 -4.47
N GLU A 145 32.07 3.87 -3.14
CA GLU A 145 33.18 3.36 -2.34
C GLU A 145 33.29 1.83 -2.43
N VAL A 146 32.18 1.12 -2.27
CA VAL A 146 32.14 -0.34 -2.40
C VAL A 146 32.56 -0.78 -3.79
N ARG A 147 32.09 -0.09 -4.84
CA ARG A 147 32.48 -0.36 -6.23
C ARG A 147 33.98 -0.15 -6.44
N ALA A 148 34.53 0.97 -5.98
CA ALA A 148 35.96 1.25 -6.09
C ALA A 148 36.81 0.22 -5.34
N ARG A 149 36.33 -0.26 -4.18
CA ARG A 149 36.98 -1.34 -3.43
C ARG A 149 36.96 -2.66 -4.21
N ALA A 150 35.82 -3.02 -4.79
CA ALA A 150 35.69 -4.22 -5.61
C ALA A 150 36.60 -4.17 -6.85
N ASP A 151 36.65 -3.04 -7.55
CA ASP A 151 37.50 -2.85 -8.72
C ASP A 151 39.00 -3.01 -8.38
N ARG A 152 39.45 -2.47 -7.23
CA ARG A 152 40.82 -2.68 -6.74
C ARG A 152 41.11 -4.15 -6.45
N GLN A 153 40.21 -4.85 -5.75
CA GLN A 153 40.38 -6.27 -5.43
C GLN A 153 40.43 -7.14 -6.70
N ILE A 154 39.59 -6.83 -7.69
CA ILE A 154 39.61 -7.51 -8.99
C ILE A 154 40.95 -7.27 -9.70
N ALA A 155 41.44 -6.03 -9.73
CA ALA A 155 42.71 -5.70 -10.37
C ALA A 155 43.91 -6.38 -9.67
N GLU A 156 43.93 -6.40 -8.34
CA GLU A 156 44.94 -7.11 -7.53
C GLU A 156 44.92 -8.61 -7.82
N ALA A 157 43.74 -9.24 -7.79
CA ALA A 157 43.59 -10.66 -8.09
C ALA A 157 44.00 -11.01 -9.53
N GLN A 158 43.68 -10.15 -10.50
CA GLN A 158 44.11 -10.31 -11.90
C GLN A 158 45.63 -10.18 -12.04
N ALA A 159 46.26 -9.22 -11.37
CA ALA A 159 47.71 -9.04 -11.38
C ALA A 159 48.44 -10.23 -10.74
N GLU A 160 47.91 -10.77 -9.64
CA GLU A 160 48.46 -11.95 -8.99
C GLU A 160 48.32 -13.20 -9.88
N ALA A 161 47.15 -13.39 -10.50
CA ALA A 161 46.94 -14.47 -11.47
C ALA A 161 47.90 -14.38 -12.67
N ALA A 162 48.14 -13.18 -13.20
CA ALA A 162 49.09 -12.96 -14.28
C ALA A 162 50.53 -13.31 -13.87
N ARG A 163 50.98 -12.88 -12.68
CA ARG A 163 52.32 -13.23 -12.15
C ARG A 163 52.51 -14.73 -12.02
N LEU A 164 51.52 -15.44 -11.49
CA LEU A 164 51.56 -16.90 -11.37
C LEU A 164 51.59 -17.58 -12.74
N GLY A 165 50.81 -17.08 -13.71
CA GLY A 165 50.80 -17.56 -15.08
C GLY A 165 52.14 -17.38 -15.81
N ASP A 166 52.71 -16.17 -15.75
CA ASP A 166 54.00 -15.85 -16.35
C ASP A 166 55.15 -16.63 -15.70
N GLY A 167 55.14 -16.75 -14.37
CA GLY A 167 56.12 -17.56 -13.63
C GLY A 167 56.08 -19.03 -14.03
N SER A 168 54.89 -19.61 -14.08
CA SER A 168 54.71 -21.01 -14.51
C SER A 168 55.17 -21.23 -15.95
N LYS A 169 54.90 -20.27 -16.85
CA LYS A 169 55.33 -20.33 -18.25
C LYS A 169 56.85 -20.24 -18.40
N ALA A 170 57.50 -19.34 -17.64
CA ALA A 170 58.94 -19.20 -17.63
C ALA A 170 59.64 -20.47 -17.12
N GLU A 171 59.10 -21.09 -16.07
CA GLU A 171 59.63 -22.33 -15.51
C GLU A 171 59.49 -23.51 -16.50
N LEU A 172 58.36 -23.61 -17.19
CA LEU A 172 58.17 -24.58 -18.28
C LEU A 172 59.20 -24.40 -19.40
N THR A 173 59.41 -23.18 -19.88
CA THR A 173 60.41 -22.91 -20.93
C THR A 173 61.83 -23.29 -20.48
N ARG A 174 62.17 -23.01 -19.22
CA ARG A 174 63.48 -23.38 -18.67
C ARG A 174 63.66 -24.91 -18.60
N LEU A 175 62.64 -25.63 -18.13
CA LEU A 175 62.66 -27.09 -18.08
C LEU A 175 62.74 -27.71 -19.49
N GLU A 176 62.09 -27.11 -20.49
CA GLU A 176 62.19 -27.53 -21.88
C GLU A 176 63.60 -27.31 -22.44
N GLU A 177 64.23 -26.16 -22.17
CA GLU A 177 65.61 -25.87 -22.55
C GLU A 177 66.60 -26.83 -21.87
N GLU A 178 66.51 -27.02 -20.55
CA GLU A 178 67.33 -27.98 -19.80
C GLU A 178 67.15 -29.41 -20.33
N GLY A 179 65.90 -29.82 -20.61
CA GLY A 179 65.59 -31.09 -21.23
C GLY A 179 66.20 -31.24 -22.62
N SER A 180 66.20 -30.18 -23.43
CA SER A 180 66.82 -30.18 -24.76
C SER A 180 68.36 -30.28 -24.70
N ALA A 181 68.97 -29.59 -23.73
CA ALA A 181 70.41 -29.63 -23.48
C ALA A 181 70.85 -31.02 -23.02
N LEU A 182 70.10 -31.62 -22.08
CA LEU A 182 70.33 -32.99 -21.62
C LEU A 182 70.19 -34.00 -22.76
N LYS A 183 69.18 -33.85 -23.64
CA LYS A 183 69.04 -34.70 -24.84
C LYS A 183 70.25 -34.59 -25.77
N LYS A 184 70.77 -33.36 -25.99
CA LYS A 184 71.96 -33.14 -26.80
C LYS A 184 73.20 -33.77 -26.16
N GLN A 185 73.42 -33.53 -24.86
CA GLN A 185 74.52 -34.15 -24.11
C GLN A 185 74.46 -35.68 -24.16
N LEU A 186 73.26 -36.26 -24.07
CA LEU A 186 73.08 -37.70 -24.20
C LEU A 186 73.43 -38.21 -25.61
N ALA A 187 73.08 -37.46 -26.67
CA ALA A 187 73.45 -37.79 -28.04
C ALA A 187 74.96 -37.70 -28.26
N ASP A 188 75.60 -36.62 -27.79
CA ASP A 188 77.04 -36.42 -27.87
C ASP A 188 77.80 -37.50 -27.10
N ALA A 189 77.33 -37.85 -25.90
CA ALA A 189 77.91 -38.92 -25.08
C ALA A 189 77.76 -40.30 -25.76
N LYS A 190 76.62 -40.59 -26.39
CA LYS A 190 76.43 -41.82 -27.18
C LYS A 190 77.40 -41.87 -28.37
N GLN A 191 77.55 -40.77 -29.10
CA GLN A 191 78.48 -40.69 -30.23
C GLN A 191 79.93 -40.85 -29.78
N ALA A 192 80.31 -40.24 -28.65
CA ALA A 192 81.63 -40.40 -28.05
C ALA A 192 81.89 -41.85 -27.61
N LEU A 193 80.89 -42.51 -27.02
CA LEU A 193 80.98 -43.93 -26.64
C LEU A 193 81.17 -44.83 -27.87
N GLU A 194 80.45 -44.56 -28.95
CA GLU A 194 80.56 -45.32 -30.20
C GLU A 194 81.92 -45.11 -30.87
N ALA A 195 82.45 -43.89 -30.87
CA ALA A 195 83.81 -43.58 -31.33
C ALA A 195 84.89 -44.24 -30.45
N ALA A 196 84.72 -44.25 -29.12
CA ALA A 196 85.63 -44.94 -28.22
C ALA A 196 85.60 -46.46 -28.45
N ARG A 197 84.42 -47.02 -28.71
CA ARG A 197 84.25 -48.44 -29.06
C ARG A 197 84.96 -48.79 -30.36
N SER A 198 84.80 -48.00 -31.43
CA SER A 198 85.47 -48.25 -32.71
C SER A 198 86.99 -48.13 -32.59
N HIS A 199 87.49 -47.17 -31.81
CA HIS A 199 88.92 -47.02 -31.53
C HIS A 199 89.48 -48.23 -30.75
N LEU A 200 88.74 -48.77 -29.78
CA LEU A 200 89.12 -50.00 -29.08
C LEU A 200 89.12 -51.21 -30.02
N GLU A 201 88.16 -51.32 -30.94
CA GLU A 201 88.14 -52.37 -31.97
C GLU A 201 89.34 -52.26 -32.92
N GLN A 202 89.70 -51.04 -33.35
CA GLN A 202 90.88 -50.81 -34.17
C GLN A 202 92.17 -51.21 -33.44
N ARG A 203 92.38 -50.75 -32.19
CA ARG A 203 93.54 -51.14 -31.38
C ARG A 203 93.61 -52.63 -31.13
N ARG A 204 92.46 -53.30 -30.98
CA ARG A 204 92.37 -54.76 -30.86
C ARG A 204 92.86 -55.44 -32.15
N ASN A 205 92.42 -54.97 -33.31
CA ASN A 205 92.85 -55.50 -34.61
C ASN A 205 94.35 -55.28 -34.85
N GLU A 206 94.88 -54.10 -34.50
CA GLU A 206 96.32 -53.81 -34.55
C GLU A 206 97.12 -54.70 -33.60
N HIS A 207 96.63 -54.92 -32.37
CA HIS A 207 97.27 -55.88 -31.46
C HIS A 207 97.24 -57.30 -32.02
N GLN A 208 96.17 -57.69 -32.70
CA GLN A 208 96.06 -59.01 -33.33
C GLN A 208 97.01 -59.15 -34.53
N SER A 209 97.18 -58.11 -35.35
CA SER A 209 98.15 -58.13 -36.45
C SER A 209 99.60 -58.09 -35.96
N LEU A 210 99.90 -57.35 -34.89
CA LEU A 210 101.21 -57.40 -34.23
C LEU A 210 101.53 -58.78 -33.68
N ARG A 211 100.55 -59.44 -33.02
CA ARG A 211 100.72 -60.83 -32.59
C ARG A 211 100.96 -61.79 -33.76
N GLN A 212 100.20 -61.65 -34.84
CA GLN A 212 100.41 -62.46 -36.05
C GLN A 212 101.83 -62.25 -36.62
N ALA A 213 102.32 -61.01 -36.63
CA ALA A 213 103.68 -60.69 -37.07
C ALA A 213 104.75 -61.26 -36.12
N GLU A 214 104.53 -61.24 -34.80
CA GLU A 214 105.39 -61.91 -33.81
C GLU A 214 105.46 -63.42 -34.10
N ASP A 215 104.32 -64.09 -34.33
CA ASP A 215 104.25 -65.51 -34.68
C ASP A 215 104.94 -65.81 -36.02
N ASP A 216 104.79 -64.94 -37.02
CA ASP A 216 105.47 -65.06 -38.32
C ASP A 216 107.00 -64.90 -38.21
N ILE A 217 107.47 -63.96 -37.36
CA ILE A 217 108.90 -63.77 -37.07
C ILE A 217 109.44 -64.98 -36.32
N ALA A 218 108.73 -65.49 -35.32
CA ALA A 218 109.12 -66.71 -34.60
C ALA A 218 109.28 -67.89 -35.58
N SER A 219 108.31 -68.05 -36.49
CA SER A 219 108.34 -69.07 -37.55
C SER A 219 109.46 -68.86 -38.57
N ALA A 220 109.86 -67.60 -38.84
CA ALA A 220 110.99 -67.28 -39.72
C ALA A 220 112.34 -67.56 -39.05
N LEU A 221 112.45 -67.28 -37.75
CA LEU A 221 113.63 -67.60 -36.93
C LEU A 221 113.82 -69.11 -36.81
N GLU A 222 112.75 -69.89 -36.60
CA GLU A 222 112.82 -71.36 -36.67
C GLU A 222 113.31 -71.84 -38.03
N ARG A 223 112.80 -71.27 -39.14
CA ARG A 223 113.28 -71.60 -40.50
C ARG A 223 114.74 -71.18 -40.73
N MET A 224 115.20 -70.06 -40.19
CA MET A 224 116.60 -69.64 -40.25
C MET A 224 117.49 -70.55 -39.42
N ALA A 225 117.08 -70.92 -38.20
CA ALA A 225 117.79 -71.87 -37.35
C ALA A 225 117.93 -73.22 -38.07
N ALA A 226 116.84 -73.74 -38.66
CA ALA A 226 116.88 -74.94 -39.48
C ALA A 226 117.82 -74.80 -40.68
N ARG A 227 117.85 -73.65 -41.38
CA ARG A 227 118.78 -73.39 -42.49
C ARG A 227 120.23 -73.33 -42.04
N ILE A 228 120.52 -72.70 -40.92
CA ILE A 228 121.86 -72.65 -40.33
C ILE A 228 122.31 -74.06 -39.94
N GLU A 229 121.41 -74.87 -39.38
CA GLU A 229 121.70 -76.27 -39.06
C GLU A 229 122.02 -77.11 -40.31
N THR A 230 121.28 -76.90 -41.41
CA THR A 230 121.56 -77.55 -42.70
C THR A 230 122.90 -77.09 -43.30
N VAL A 231 123.22 -75.79 -43.21
CA VAL A 231 124.51 -75.24 -43.69
C VAL A 231 125.67 -75.73 -42.83
N ALA A 232 125.52 -75.78 -41.50
CA ALA A 232 126.51 -76.34 -40.59
C ALA A 232 126.77 -77.83 -40.86
N ARG A 233 125.73 -78.62 -41.18
CA ARG A 233 125.90 -80.00 -41.65
C ARG A 233 126.61 -80.10 -43.00
N SER A 234 126.44 -79.13 -43.91
CA SER A 234 127.15 -79.12 -45.20
C SER A 234 128.63 -78.71 -45.10
N LEU A 235 128.99 -77.86 -44.13
CA LEU A 235 130.38 -77.43 -43.89
C LEU A 235 131.19 -78.44 -43.08
N ALA A 236 130.55 -79.33 -42.33
CA ALA A 236 131.21 -80.44 -41.64
C ALA A 236 131.56 -81.62 -42.58
N ALA A 237 131.22 -81.53 -43.87
CA ALA A 237 131.39 -82.60 -44.87
C ALA A 237 132.45 -82.30 -45.96
N SER A 238 133.28 -81.25 -45.81
CA SER A 238 134.41 -80.92 -46.70
C SER A 238 135.66 -80.60 -45.90
#